data_AF-A0A7Z7I1B7-F1
#
_entry.id   AF-A0A7Z7I1B7-F1
#
_cell.length_a   1.000
_cell.length_b   1.000
_cell.length_c   1.000
_cell.angle_alpha   90.00
_cell.angle_beta   90.00
_cell.angle_gamma   90.00
#
_symmetry.space_group_name_H-M   'P 1'
#
loop_
_entity.id
_entity.type
_entity.pdbx_description
1 polymer ?
#
loop_
_entity_poly.entity_id
_entity_poly.type
_entity_poly.pdbx_seq_one_letter_code
_entity_poly.pdbx_strand_id
1 'polypeptide(L)'
;MENLPSISDMTLGDILFANVLSPLWPLVIARPLKLFPKTLGLTPGVEGVPSREYMVRVLSDYPTHQAMLRALTGDHFASFVNHVRGKHRISPTTLKAIAGRFGPNVGPNEIAAMVHGSSNGPLLPTLLSLCGLFEAVPNLFFAKVVKAGIPCPHCGGNLIDDRDVWWTKQPLTLPKPTHDLVERMLGAILVGTGFYAYFKNVDREAFLDHIVQLAEPSKHPFGNWIENVKQSRGAASYFDLCAASADGTLLPFDENRLSKWASGGELLPLALGGRLIAGLPDAPALELDLYAARAIAFVLDLVIAATPGATAPKRKTAQDMIFRRLRTLHDHAILFIRAAQKKAQERATGQPVVS
;
A
#
# COMPACT_ATOMS: atom_id res chain seq x y z
N MET A 1 -18.70 16.62 -6.49
CA MET A 1 -17.70 16.29 -5.46
C MET A 1 -17.90 17.27 -4.33
N GLU A 2 -18.31 16.79 -3.16
CA GLU A 2 -18.49 17.64 -1.97
C GLU A 2 -17.16 18.30 -1.60
N ASN A 3 -17.22 19.54 -1.11
CA ASN A 3 -16.07 20.33 -0.68
C ASN A 3 -15.42 19.66 0.54
N LEU A 4 -14.43 18.79 0.29
CA LEU A 4 -13.57 18.26 1.34
C LEU A 4 -12.82 19.42 2.01
N PRO A 5 -12.73 19.45 3.35
CA PRO A 5 -12.01 20.50 4.07
C PRO A 5 -10.54 20.56 3.64
N SER A 6 -9.93 21.75 3.70
CA SER A 6 -8.50 21.88 3.44
C SER A 6 -7.72 21.14 4.53
N ILE A 7 -6.62 20.46 4.18
CA ILE A 7 -5.69 19.84 5.15
C ILE A 7 -5.21 20.83 6.23
N SER A 8 -5.13 22.13 5.91
CA SER A 8 -4.79 23.18 6.89
C SER A 8 -5.83 23.35 7.99
N ASP A 9 -7.06 22.90 7.75
CA ASP A 9 -8.23 23.11 8.59
C ASP A 9 -8.67 21.80 9.26
N MET A 10 -8.00 20.68 8.95
CA MET A 10 -8.28 19.36 9.51
C MET A 10 -7.58 19.21 10.86
N THR A 11 -8.32 18.76 11.87
CA THR A 11 -7.72 18.38 13.14
C THR A 11 -7.01 17.03 13.01
N LEU A 12 -6.09 16.73 13.93
CA LEU A 12 -5.47 15.41 14.04
C LEU A 12 -6.53 14.30 14.22
N GLY A 13 -7.67 14.62 14.83
CA GLY A 13 -8.84 13.74 14.91
C GLY A 13 -9.42 13.42 13.53
N ASP A 14 -9.65 14.44 12.70
CA ASP A 14 -10.18 14.26 11.34
C ASP A 14 -9.23 13.43 10.45
N ILE A 15 -7.93 13.54 10.70
CA ILE A 15 -6.89 12.74 10.05
C ILE A 15 -6.94 11.28 10.53
N LEU A 16 -7.08 11.05 11.84
CA LEU A 16 -7.15 9.72 12.44
C LEU A 16 -8.47 8.98 12.12
N PHE A 17 -9.54 9.68 11.79
CA PHE A 17 -10.79 9.10 11.29
C PHE A 17 -10.77 8.99 9.75
N ALA A 18 -9.89 8.13 9.24
CA ALA A 18 -9.70 7.82 7.81
C ALA A 18 -10.99 7.49 7.03
N ASN A 19 -12.10 7.19 7.73
CA ASN A 19 -13.41 6.99 7.12
C ASN A 19 -13.94 8.21 6.37
N VAL A 20 -13.63 9.41 6.86
CA VAL A 20 -14.04 10.68 6.25
C VAL A 20 -13.10 11.05 5.09
N LEU A 21 -11.83 10.69 5.19
CA LEU A 21 -10.81 11.11 4.23
C LEU A 21 -10.75 10.25 2.97
N SER A 22 -11.19 8.98 3.05
CA SER A 22 -11.25 8.07 1.91
C SER A 22 -12.46 7.14 2.03
N PRO A 23 -13.65 7.59 1.59
CA PRO A 23 -14.85 6.75 1.59
C PRO A 23 -14.73 5.68 0.49
N LEU A 24 -14.96 4.42 0.85
CA LEU A 24 -15.00 3.29 -0.10
C LEU A 24 -16.39 3.23 -0.72
N TRP A 25 -16.44 3.27 -2.05
CA TRP A 25 -17.69 3.19 -2.80
C TRP A 25 -18.07 1.72 -3.07
N PRO A 26 -19.37 1.39 -3.17
CA PRO A 26 -19.80 0.09 -3.65
C PRO A 26 -19.19 -0.23 -5.01
N LEU A 27 -18.74 -1.46 -5.19
CA LEU A 27 -18.23 -1.96 -6.46
C LEU A 27 -18.58 -3.44 -6.65
N VAL A 28 -18.50 -3.90 -7.89
CA VAL A 28 -18.72 -5.29 -8.28
C VAL A 28 -17.41 -5.89 -8.79
N ILE A 29 -17.04 -7.06 -8.29
CA ILE A 29 -16.01 -7.90 -8.92
C ILE A 29 -16.68 -8.98 -9.76
N ALA A 30 -16.18 -9.23 -10.97
CA ALA A 30 -16.73 -10.25 -11.87
C ALA A 30 -16.28 -11.67 -11.47
N ARG A 31 -15.16 -11.79 -10.76
CA ARG A 31 -14.53 -13.06 -10.37
C ARG A 31 -13.73 -12.88 -9.07
N PRO A 32 -13.41 -13.98 -8.36
CA PRO A 32 -12.56 -13.90 -7.17
C PRO A 32 -11.16 -13.35 -7.49
N LEU A 33 -10.61 -12.59 -6.55
CA LEU A 33 -9.19 -12.26 -6.52
C LEU A 33 -8.38 -13.56 -6.31
N LYS A 34 -7.32 -13.75 -7.09
CA LYS A 34 -6.49 -14.97 -7.06
C LYS A 34 -5.45 -14.94 -5.94
N LEU A 35 -4.66 -13.87 -5.85
CA LEU A 35 -3.58 -13.73 -4.87
C LEU A 35 -4.10 -13.21 -3.53
N PHE A 36 -5.17 -12.42 -3.56
CA PHE A 36 -5.78 -11.79 -2.40
C PHE A 36 -7.23 -12.26 -2.19
N PRO A 37 -7.46 -13.58 -1.99
CA PRO A 37 -8.80 -14.13 -1.88
C PRO A 37 -9.52 -13.54 -0.68
N LYS A 38 -10.77 -13.11 -0.87
CA LYS A 38 -11.65 -12.52 0.16
C LYS A 38 -11.15 -11.23 0.81
N THR A 39 -10.00 -10.69 0.40
CA THR A 39 -9.39 -9.49 0.98
C THR A 39 -10.31 -8.27 0.94
N LEU A 40 -11.10 -8.12 -0.14
CA LEU A 40 -12.10 -7.06 -0.26
C LEU A 40 -13.42 -7.35 0.46
N GLY A 41 -13.65 -8.57 0.97
CA GLY A 41 -14.95 -8.96 1.53
C GLY A 41 -16.11 -9.00 0.51
N LEU A 42 -15.81 -8.97 -0.78
CA LEU A 42 -16.82 -8.93 -1.85
C LEU A 42 -17.12 -10.32 -2.40
N THR A 43 -18.37 -10.51 -2.83
CA THR A 43 -18.82 -11.71 -3.54
C THR A 43 -18.89 -11.40 -5.04
N PRO A 44 -18.34 -12.26 -5.92
CA PRO A 44 -18.44 -12.05 -7.37
C PRO A 44 -19.87 -11.88 -7.86
N GLY A 45 -20.09 -10.89 -8.72
CA GLY A 45 -21.40 -10.55 -9.29
C GLY A 45 -22.34 -9.80 -8.35
N VAL A 46 -21.96 -9.58 -7.09
CA VAL A 46 -22.76 -8.86 -6.10
C VAL A 46 -22.11 -7.52 -5.80
N GLU A 47 -22.90 -6.45 -5.89
CA GLU A 47 -22.45 -5.12 -5.48
C GLU A 47 -22.25 -5.08 -3.97
N GLY A 48 -21.11 -4.56 -3.53
CA GLY A 48 -20.80 -4.43 -2.12
C GLY A 48 -19.72 -3.39 -1.87
N VAL A 49 -19.63 -2.94 -0.62
CA VAL A 49 -18.57 -2.02 -0.18
C VAL A 49 -17.35 -2.83 0.21
N PRO A 50 -16.14 -2.53 -0.32
CA PRO A 50 -14.92 -3.20 0.08
C PRO A 50 -14.67 -3.13 1.59
N SER A 51 -14.23 -4.24 2.18
CA SER A 51 -13.79 -4.31 3.58
C SER A 51 -12.60 -3.40 3.81
N ARG A 52 -12.64 -2.53 4.83
CA ARG A 52 -11.49 -1.69 5.23
C ARG A 52 -10.29 -2.49 5.73
N GLU A 53 -10.46 -3.75 6.06
CA GLU A 53 -9.36 -4.63 6.46
C GLU A 53 -8.49 -5.07 5.28
N TYR A 54 -8.89 -4.77 4.04
CA TYR A 54 -8.12 -5.16 2.86
C TYR A 54 -6.66 -4.69 2.93
N MET A 55 -6.44 -3.48 3.47
CA MET A 55 -5.12 -2.90 3.62
C MET A 55 -4.26 -3.65 4.64
N VAL A 56 -4.87 -4.25 5.68
CA VAL A 56 -4.15 -5.12 6.63
C VAL A 56 -3.54 -6.28 5.88
N ARG A 57 -4.28 -6.88 4.95
CA ARG A 57 -3.76 -8.00 4.14
C ARG A 57 -2.74 -7.56 3.10
N VAL A 58 -2.84 -6.35 2.56
CA VAL A 58 -1.81 -5.82 1.64
C VAL A 58 -0.51 -5.57 2.39
N LEU A 59 -0.59 -4.91 3.56
CA LEU A 59 0.56 -4.45 4.35
C LEU A 59 1.05 -5.45 5.42
N SER A 60 0.41 -6.60 5.58
CA SER A 60 0.83 -7.64 6.54
C SER A 60 0.59 -9.04 5.99
N ASP A 61 1.14 -10.05 6.66
CA ASP A 61 0.86 -11.45 6.34
C ASP A 61 -0.48 -11.96 6.89
N TYR A 62 -1.23 -11.11 7.59
CA TYR A 62 -2.49 -11.47 8.23
C TYR A 62 -3.70 -11.10 7.37
N PRO A 63 -4.75 -11.94 7.35
CA PRO A 63 -5.98 -11.66 6.60
C PRO A 63 -6.83 -10.55 7.24
N THR A 64 -6.68 -10.31 8.54
CA THR A 64 -7.48 -9.38 9.34
C THR A 64 -6.62 -8.77 10.44
N HIS A 65 -7.00 -7.60 10.96
CA HIS A 65 -6.29 -7.04 12.13
C HIS A 65 -6.48 -7.91 13.37
N GLN A 66 -7.60 -8.62 13.48
CA GLN A 66 -7.81 -9.59 14.57
C GLN A 66 -6.82 -10.75 14.49
N ALA A 67 -6.52 -11.27 13.29
CA ALA A 67 -5.53 -12.31 13.11
C ALA A 67 -4.12 -11.81 13.47
N MET A 68 -3.80 -10.57 13.09
CA MET A 68 -2.55 -9.90 13.49
C MET A 68 -2.44 -9.78 15.02
N LEU A 69 -3.51 -9.32 15.67
CA LEU A 69 -3.54 -9.16 17.14
C LEU A 69 -3.49 -10.51 17.86
N ARG A 70 -4.11 -11.55 17.31
CA ARG A 70 -4.00 -12.91 17.86
C ARG A 70 -2.57 -13.42 17.79
N ALA A 71 -1.90 -13.24 16.66
CA ALA A 71 -0.50 -13.65 16.52
C ALA A 71 0.42 -12.87 17.47
N LEU A 72 0.15 -11.58 17.68
CA LEU A 72 0.91 -10.73 18.60
C LEU A 72 0.70 -11.13 20.08
N THR A 73 -0.56 -11.29 20.49
CA THR A 73 -0.92 -11.52 21.91
C THR A 73 -0.88 -12.99 22.34
N GLY A 74 -0.85 -13.93 21.38
CA GLY A 74 -0.78 -15.37 21.64
C GLY A 74 -1.92 -15.86 22.54
N ASP A 75 -1.57 -16.60 23.58
CA ASP A 75 -2.52 -17.21 24.52
C ASP A 75 -3.37 -16.17 25.27
N HIS A 76 -2.94 -14.91 25.32
CA HIS A 76 -3.69 -13.83 25.97
C HIS A 76 -4.73 -13.19 25.05
N PHE A 77 -4.87 -13.61 23.80
CA PHE A 77 -5.79 -12.98 22.85
C PHE A 77 -7.23 -12.95 23.35
N ALA A 78 -7.74 -14.05 23.92
CA ALA A 78 -9.11 -14.10 24.43
C ALA A 78 -9.33 -13.09 25.57
N SER A 79 -8.38 -13.01 26.51
CA SER A 79 -8.39 -12.04 27.60
C SER A 79 -8.32 -10.60 27.09
N PHE A 80 -7.48 -10.35 26.08
CA PHE A 80 -7.37 -9.06 25.41
C PHE A 80 -8.70 -8.64 24.74
N VAL A 81 -9.32 -9.54 23.96
CA VAL A 81 -10.62 -9.29 23.32
C VAL A 81 -11.70 -8.96 24.35
N ASN A 82 -11.78 -9.74 25.42
CA ASN A 82 -12.77 -9.53 26.46
C ASN A 82 -12.55 -8.21 27.21
N HIS A 83 -11.29 -7.82 27.41
CA HIS A 83 -10.93 -6.54 28.00
C HIS A 83 -11.33 -5.37 27.10
N VAL A 84 -10.85 -5.30 25.85
CA VAL A 84 -11.14 -4.16 24.96
C VAL A 84 -12.63 -3.98 24.67
N ARG A 85 -13.38 -5.10 24.63
CA ARG A 85 -14.85 -5.10 24.48
C ARG A 85 -15.61 -4.83 25.79
N GLY A 86 -14.92 -4.61 26.91
CA GLY A 86 -15.53 -4.31 28.20
C GLY A 86 -16.33 -5.46 28.81
N LYS A 87 -16.12 -6.71 28.36
CA LYS A 87 -16.83 -7.89 28.88
C LYS A 87 -16.30 -8.31 30.25
N HIS A 88 -15.00 -8.22 30.47
CA HIS A 88 -14.35 -8.63 31.71
C HIS A 88 -13.27 -7.63 32.12
N ARG A 89 -13.16 -7.37 33.43
CA ARG A 89 -11.98 -6.73 34.01
C ARG A 89 -10.88 -7.78 34.14
N ILE A 90 -9.76 -7.55 33.46
CA ILE A 90 -8.57 -8.41 33.55
C ILE A 90 -7.69 -7.97 34.72
N SER A 91 -7.00 -8.94 35.34
CA SER A 91 -6.13 -8.66 36.49
C SER A 91 -4.90 -7.83 36.09
N PRO A 92 -4.29 -7.07 37.03
CA PRO A 92 -3.06 -6.33 36.76
C PRO A 92 -1.92 -7.19 36.19
N THR A 93 -1.80 -8.44 36.64
CA THR A 93 -0.84 -9.41 36.11
C THR A 93 -1.11 -9.74 34.64
N THR A 94 -2.37 -9.91 34.27
CA THR A 94 -2.78 -10.18 32.88
C THR A 94 -2.56 -8.95 31.99
N LEU A 95 -2.85 -7.74 32.49
CA LEU A 95 -2.54 -6.49 31.80
C LEU A 95 -1.05 -6.37 31.50
N LYS A 96 -0.19 -6.65 32.49
CA LYS A 96 1.27 -6.65 32.33
C LYS A 96 1.73 -7.70 31.31
N ALA A 97 1.15 -8.89 31.35
CA ALA A 97 1.48 -9.95 30.40
C ALA A 97 1.09 -9.57 28.96
N ILE A 98 -0.09 -8.99 28.75
CA ILE A 98 -0.53 -8.49 27.44
C ILE A 98 0.38 -7.35 26.98
N ALA A 99 0.66 -6.37 27.85
CA ALA A 99 1.50 -5.22 27.53
C ALA A 99 2.90 -5.67 27.06
N GLY A 100 3.49 -6.65 27.75
CA GLY A 100 4.77 -7.26 27.35
C GLY A 100 4.76 -7.93 25.97
N ARG A 101 3.59 -8.29 25.42
CA ARG A 101 3.46 -8.81 24.05
C ARG A 101 3.43 -7.71 22.98
N PHE A 102 2.94 -6.52 23.31
CA PHE A 102 2.92 -5.39 22.38
C PHE A 102 4.28 -4.71 22.24
N GLY A 103 5.18 -4.89 23.21
CA GLY A 103 6.57 -4.45 23.15
C GLY A 103 7.01 -3.69 24.40
N PRO A 104 8.30 -3.31 24.47
CA PRO A 104 8.88 -2.69 25.67
C PRO A 104 8.31 -1.31 25.99
N ASN A 105 7.71 -0.64 25.00
CA ASN A 105 7.18 0.71 25.12
C ASN A 105 5.67 0.75 25.46
N VAL A 106 5.03 -0.41 25.62
CA VAL A 106 3.61 -0.51 25.96
C VAL A 106 3.50 -1.00 27.39
N GLY A 107 2.97 -0.17 28.27
CA GLY A 107 2.73 -0.50 29.66
C GLY A 107 1.32 -1.06 29.92
N PRO A 108 1.05 -1.51 31.15
CA PRO A 108 -0.27 -2.01 31.55
C PRO A 108 -1.37 -0.95 31.46
N ASN A 109 -1.03 0.33 31.66
CA ASN A 109 -1.97 1.45 31.66
C ASN A 109 -2.47 1.74 30.24
N GLU A 110 -1.60 1.62 29.24
CA GLU A 110 -1.94 1.77 27.83
C GLU A 110 -2.91 0.67 27.40
N ILE A 111 -2.67 -0.58 27.78
CA ILE A 111 -3.62 -1.68 27.55
C ILE A 111 -4.93 -1.44 28.29
N ALA A 112 -4.87 -0.96 29.54
CA ALA A 112 -6.07 -0.62 30.32
C ALA A 112 -6.92 0.47 29.64
N ALA A 113 -6.29 1.43 28.96
CA ALA A 113 -6.96 2.51 28.24
C ALA A 113 -7.59 2.09 26.89
N MET A 114 -7.28 0.89 26.37
CA MET A 114 -7.82 0.40 25.09
C MET A 114 -9.28 -0.10 25.17
N VAL A 115 -9.93 -0.03 26.34
CA VAL A 115 -11.33 -0.44 26.50
C VAL A 115 -12.27 0.52 25.79
N HIS A 116 -13.02 0.02 24.83
CA HIS A 116 -14.00 0.79 24.07
C HIS A 116 -15.43 0.21 24.13
N GLY A 117 -15.63 -0.99 24.68
CA GLY A 117 -16.96 -1.54 24.98
C GLY A 117 -17.79 -2.00 23.77
N SER A 118 -17.28 -1.86 22.55
CA SER A 118 -18.01 -2.25 21.34
C SER A 118 -17.90 -3.76 21.09
N SER A 119 -19.02 -4.48 21.20
CA SER A 119 -19.09 -5.94 21.06
C SER A 119 -18.71 -6.44 19.67
N ASN A 120 -19.11 -5.69 18.63
CA ASN A 120 -18.91 -6.04 17.23
C ASN A 120 -17.92 -5.11 16.50
N GLY A 121 -17.35 -4.13 17.20
CA GLY A 121 -16.37 -3.21 16.65
C GLY A 121 -14.97 -3.83 16.47
N PRO A 122 -14.09 -3.15 15.73
CA PRO A 122 -12.69 -3.55 15.61
C PRO A 122 -11.99 -3.47 16.97
N LEU A 123 -11.17 -4.47 17.29
CA LEU A 123 -10.47 -4.58 18.58
C LEU A 123 -9.53 -3.40 18.87
N LEU A 124 -8.84 -2.91 17.84
CA LEU A 124 -8.03 -1.69 17.90
C LEU A 124 -8.39 -0.82 16.70
N PRO A 125 -9.36 0.11 16.85
CA PRO A 125 -9.73 1.03 15.78
C PRO A 125 -8.53 1.82 15.25
N THR A 126 -7.63 2.25 16.13
CA THR A 126 -6.41 2.99 15.79
C THR A 126 -5.50 2.23 14.82
N LEU A 127 -5.38 0.90 14.96
CA LEU A 127 -4.59 0.08 14.04
C LEU A 127 -5.20 0.10 12.63
N LEU A 128 -6.52 -0.01 12.52
CA LEU A 128 -7.20 0.09 11.23
C LEU A 128 -7.11 1.51 10.66
N SER A 129 -7.19 2.54 11.49
CA SER A 129 -6.96 3.92 11.08
C SER A 129 -5.56 4.13 10.51
N LEU A 130 -4.51 3.57 11.14
CA LEU A 130 -3.15 3.62 10.62
C LEU A 130 -3.03 2.96 9.24
N CYS A 131 -3.67 1.81 9.04
CA CYS A 131 -3.76 1.21 7.70
C CYS A 131 -4.53 2.12 6.73
N GLY A 132 -5.63 2.74 7.15
CA GLY A 132 -6.40 3.68 6.32
C GLY A 132 -5.64 4.97 5.96
N LEU A 133 -4.72 5.43 6.81
CA LEU A 133 -3.87 6.58 6.52
C LEU A 133 -2.95 6.34 5.32
N PHE A 134 -2.56 5.09 5.09
CA PHE A 134 -1.73 4.71 3.94
C PHE A 134 -2.37 5.10 2.60
N GLU A 135 -3.69 4.98 2.46
CA GLU A 135 -4.40 5.46 1.26
C GLU A 135 -4.82 6.93 1.37
N ALA A 136 -5.25 7.37 2.55
CA ALA A 136 -5.95 8.65 2.71
C ALA A 136 -5.01 9.85 2.52
N VAL A 137 -3.82 9.82 3.14
CA VAL A 137 -2.86 10.94 3.07
C VAL A 137 -2.35 11.15 1.63
N PRO A 138 -1.90 10.09 0.92
CA PRO A 138 -1.59 10.17 -0.50
C PRO A 138 -2.72 10.70 -1.38
N ASN A 139 -3.95 10.22 -1.16
CA ASN A 139 -5.10 10.64 -1.94
C ASN A 139 -5.41 12.13 -1.77
N LEU A 140 -5.32 12.66 -0.53
CA LEU A 140 -5.48 14.09 -0.26
C LEU A 140 -4.41 14.93 -0.96
N PHE A 141 -3.16 14.46 -0.93
CA PHE A 141 -2.06 15.13 -1.63
C PHE A 141 -2.34 15.16 -3.13
N PHE A 142 -2.63 14.00 -3.74
CA PHE A 142 -2.89 13.91 -5.17
C PHE A 142 -4.10 14.75 -5.61
N ALA A 143 -5.20 14.73 -4.84
CA ALA A 143 -6.37 15.55 -5.10
C ALA A 143 -6.04 17.06 -5.11
N LYS A 144 -5.16 17.51 -4.20
CA LYS A 144 -4.68 18.90 -4.20
C LYS A 144 -3.83 19.23 -5.43
N VAL A 145 -2.93 18.33 -5.84
CA VAL A 145 -2.10 18.51 -7.04
C VAL A 145 -2.95 18.61 -8.29
N VAL A 146 -3.87 17.66 -8.49
CA VAL A 146 -4.78 17.64 -9.64
C VAL A 146 -5.66 18.89 -9.68
N LYS A 147 -6.21 19.31 -8.53
CA LYS A 147 -7.04 20.52 -8.45
C LYS A 147 -6.26 21.80 -8.76
N ALA A 148 -5.00 21.89 -8.34
CA ALA A 148 -4.17 23.06 -8.61
C ALA A 148 -3.81 23.17 -10.10
N GLY A 149 -3.64 22.02 -10.78
CA GLY A 149 -3.16 21.95 -12.14
C GLY A 149 -1.70 22.43 -12.26
N ILE A 150 -1.05 22.05 -13.36
CA ILE A 150 0.28 22.55 -13.72
C ILE A 150 0.17 23.10 -15.15
N PRO A 151 0.06 24.43 -15.33
CA PRO A 151 -0.08 25.00 -16.67
C PRO A 151 1.22 24.82 -17.47
N CYS A 152 1.07 24.43 -18.73
CA CYS A 152 2.15 24.37 -19.70
C CYS A 152 2.68 25.78 -20.00
N PRO A 153 4.00 26.02 -19.92
CA PRO A 153 4.58 27.33 -20.22
C PRO A 153 4.30 27.84 -21.64
N HIS A 154 4.07 26.94 -22.60
CA HIS A 154 3.90 27.29 -24.02
C HIS A 154 2.44 27.53 -24.43
N CYS A 155 1.51 26.66 -24.01
CA CYS A 155 0.12 26.70 -24.46
C CYS A 155 -0.89 26.99 -23.35
N GLY A 156 -0.46 27.08 -22.09
CA GLY A 156 -1.33 27.30 -20.93
C GLY A 156 -2.22 26.09 -20.55
N GLY A 157 -2.22 25.01 -21.33
CA GLY A 157 -2.96 23.78 -21.02
C GLY A 157 -2.45 23.07 -19.77
N ASN A 158 -3.30 22.30 -19.10
CA ASN A 158 -2.88 21.55 -17.91
C ASN A 158 -2.02 20.34 -18.32
N LEU A 159 -0.82 20.23 -17.75
CA LEU A 159 0.11 19.12 -17.97
C LEU A 159 -0.28 17.86 -17.19
N ILE A 160 -1.24 17.96 -16.27
CA ILE A 160 -1.76 16.81 -15.52
C ILE A 160 -2.95 16.23 -16.28
N ASP A 161 -2.84 14.98 -16.70
CA ASP A 161 -3.92 14.27 -17.42
C ASP A 161 -5.18 14.15 -16.56
N ASP A 162 -6.34 14.28 -17.22
CA ASP A 162 -7.62 13.90 -16.63
C ASP A 162 -7.65 12.38 -16.42
N ARG A 163 -7.74 11.99 -15.15
CA ARG A 163 -7.78 10.61 -14.69
C ARG A 163 -8.93 9.82 -15.32
N ASP A 164 -10.14 10.35 -15.32
CA ASP A 164 -11.32 9.63 -15.79
C ASP A 164 -11.24 9.44 -17.32
N VAL A 165 -10.79 10.48 -18.03
CA VAL A 165 -10.51 10.40 -19.48
C VAL A 165 -9.43 9.35 -19.77
N TRP A 166 -8.37 9.29 -18.96
CA TRP A 166 -7.33 8.28 -19.14
C TRP A 166 -7.91 6.86 -19.04
N TRP A 167 -8.72 6.58 -18.01
CA TRP A 167 -9.33 5.26 -17.81
C TRP A 167 -10.29 4.85 -18.93
N THR A 168 -11.00 5.80 -19.53
CA THR A 168 -11.93 5.49 -20.64
C THR A 168 -11.23 5.05 -21.93
N LYS A 169 -9.94 5.36 -22.09
CA LYS A 169 -9.15 5.05 -23.29
C LYS A 169 -8.36 3.74 -23.18
N GLN A 170 -8.49 3.01 -22.08
CA GLN A 170 -7.70 1.81 -21.81
C GLN A 170 -8.33 0.54 -22.40
N PRO A 171 -7.53 -0.52 -22.69
CA PRO A 171 -8.03 -1.77 -23.24
C PRO A 171 -8.93 -2.54 -22.27
N LEU A 172 -8.79 -2.32 -20.96
CA LEU A 172 -9.65 -2.91 -19.94
C LEU A 172 -10.56 -1.82 -19.36
N THR A 173 -11.86 -1.91 -19.66
CA THR A 173 -12.84 -0.97 -19.13
C THR A 173 -13.20 -1.37 -17.69
N LEU A 174 -12.96 -0.47 -16.75
CA LEU A 174 -13.30 -0.65 -15.33
C LEU A 174 -14.43 0.32 -14.93
N PRO A 175 -15.44 -0.14 -14.18
CA PRO A 175 -16.42 0.76 -13.57
C PRO A 175 -15.75 1.83 -12.72
N LYS A 176 -16.36 3.02 -12.63
CA LYS A 176 -15.81 4.17 -11.90
C LYS A 176 -15.35 3.85 -10.47
N PRO A 177 -16.17 3.20 -9.62
CA PRO A 177 -15.73 2.86 -8.26
C PRO A 177 -14.49 1.97 -8.21
N THR A 178 -14.28 1.12 -9.23
CA THR A 178 -13.13 0.23 -9.31
C THR A 178 -11.87 1.02 -9.67
N HIS A 179 -11.90 1.82 -10.72
CA HIS A 179 -10.70 2.59 -11.08
C HIS A 179 -10.40 3.68 -10.05
N ASP A 180 -11.39 4.20 -9.32
CA ASP A 180 -11.17 5.07 -8.15
C ASP A 180 -10.34 4.38 -7.06
N LEU A 181 -10.68 3.12 -6.72
CA LEU A 181 -9.92 2.35 -5.75
C LEU A 181 -8.50 2.03 -6.24
N VAL A 182 -8.36 1.69 -7.52
CA VAL A 182 -7.05 1.47 -8.15
C VAL A 182 -6.19 2.73 -8.07
N GLU A 183 -6.72 3.89 -8.44
CA GLU A 183 -6.01 5.17 -8.40
C GLU A 183 -5.54 5.54 -7.01
N ARG A 184 -6.38 5.31 -5.98
CA ARG A 184 -5.99 5.52 -4.59
C ARG A 184 -4.78 4.66 -4.20
N MET A 185 -4.77 3.39 -4.60
CA MET A 185 -3.66 2.48 -4.32
C MET A 185 -2.38 2.88 -5.08
N LEU A 186 -2.49 3.23 -6.36
CA LEU A 186 -1.34 3.68 -7.15
C LEU A 186 -0.75 4.99 -6.60
N GLY A 187 -1.61 5.94 -6.23
CA GLY A 187 -1.20 7.17 -5.56
C GLY A 187 -0.56 6.90 -4.20
N ALA A 188 -1.12 5.96 -3.43
CA ALA A 188 -0.57 5.54 -2.12
C ALA A 188 0.85 4.98 -2.24
N ILE A 189 1.08 4.12 -3.23
CA ILE A 189 2.40 3.58 -3.54
C ILE A 189 3.37 4.72 -3.82
N LEU A 190 3.08 5.59 -4.80
CA LEU A 190 4.01 6.64 -5.25
C LEU A 190 4.28 7.72 -4.20
N VAL A 191 3.25 8.18 -3.50
CA VAL A 191 3.41 9.23 -2.48
C VAL A 191 4.06 8.65 -1.22
N GLY A 192 3.69 7.44 -0.81
CA GLY A 192 4.31 6.75 0.32
C GLY A 192 5.81 6.55 0.11
N THR A 193 6.20 6.08 -1.08
CA THR A 193 7.61 5.91 -1.46
C THR A 193 8.34 7.24 -1.61
N GLY A 194 7.67 8.26 -2.17
CA GLY A 194 8.21 9.61 -2.28
C GLY A 194 8.49 10.26 -0.91
N PHE A 195 7.61 10.08 0.08
CA PHE A 195 7.84 10.53 1.45
C PHE A 195 9.02 9.81 2.09
N TYR A 196 9.14 8.50 1.89
CA TYR A 196 10.29 7.75 2.38
C TYR A 196 11.61 8.31 1.81
N ALA A 197 11.70 8.48 0.49
CA ALA A 197 12.88 9.05 -0.16
C ALA A 197 13.19 10.46 0.36
N TYR A 198 12.15 11.29 0.59
CA TYR A 198 12.29 12.60 1.21
C TYR A 198 12.93 12.53 2.60
N PHE A 199 12.38 11.72 3.51
CA PHE A 199 12.88 11.63 4.89
C PHE A 199 14.26 10.97 5.00
N LYS A 200 14.62 10.12 4.04
CA LYS A 200 15.91 9.45 3.99
C LYS A 200 16.97 10.20 3.20
N ASN A 201 16.65 11.37 2.64
CA ASN A 201 17.55 12.14 1.77
C ASN A 201 18.13 11.31 0.61
N VAL A 202 17.31 10.43 0.03
CA VAL A 202 17.66 9.64 -1.16
C VAL A 202 17.18 10.40 -2.40
N ASP A 203 17.84 10.18 -3.54
CA ASP A 203 17.37 10.70 -4.83
C ASP A 203 15.94 10.20 -5.10
N ARG A 204 15.00 11.15 -5.13
CA ARG A 204 13.56 10.86 -5.21
C ARG A 204 13.17 10.41 -6.61
N GLU A 205 13.78 10.96 -7.66
CA GLU A 205 13.43 10.60 -9.03
C GLU A 205 13.88 9.15 -9.29
N ALA A 206 15.15 8.83 -8.99
CA ALA A 206 15.68 7.47 -9.13
C ALA A 206 14.90 6.43 -8.30
N PHE A 207 14.50 6.80 -7.07
CA PHE A 207 13.75 5.90 -6.21
C PHE A 207 12.32 5.65 -6.71
N LEU A 208 11.64 6.68 -7.24
CA LEU A 208 10.31 6.50 -7.81
C LEU A 208 10.35 5.71 -9.12
N ASP A 209 11.37 5.92 -9.95
CA ASP A 209 11.59 5.10 -11.15
C ASP A 209 11.69 3.62 -10.79
N HIS A 210 12.42 3.28 -9.72
CA HIS A 210 12.56 1.92 -9.25
C HIS A 210 11.22 1.27 -8.88
N ILE A 211 10.33 2.03 -8.23
CA ILE A 211 8.96 1.58 -7.91
C ILE A 211 8.12 1.34 -9.17
N VAL A 212 8.26 2.20 -10.19
CA VAL A 212 7.57 2.00 -11.48
C VAL A 212 8.06 0.72 -12.16
N GLN A 213 9.37 0.41 -12.09
CA GLN A 213 9.94 -0.82 -12.64
C GLN A 213 9.37 -2.10 -12.01
N LEU A 214 8.90 -2.05 -10.76
CA LEU A 214 8.20 -3.19 -10.16
C LEU A 214 6.94 -3.58 -10.93
N ALA A 215 6.31 -2.65 -11.65
CA ALA A 215 5.14 -2.93 -12.47
C ALA A 215 5.48 -3.38 -13.91
N GLU A 216 6.75 -3.41 -14.33
CA GLU A 216 7.16 -3.78 -15.70
C GLU A 216 6.51 -5.11 -16.15
N PRO A 217 5.77 -5.16 -17.29
CA PRO A 217 4.92 -6.31 -17.65
C PRO A 217 5.65 -7.62 -17.97
N SER A 218 6.98 -7.58 -18.07
CA SER A 218 7.82 -8.74 -18.37
C SER A 218 7.73 -9.82 -17.29
N LYS A 219 7.68 -9.46 -16.01
CA LYS A 219 7.56 -10.36 -14.86
C LYS A 219 6.42 -9.92 -13.94
N HIS A 220 6.00 -10.79 -13.01
CA HIS A 220 5.10 -10.37 -11.94
C HIS A 220 5.80 -9.33 -11.04
N PRO A 221 5.10 -8.44 -10.32
CA PRO A 221 5.75 -7.51 -9.39
C PRO A 221 6.69 -8.17 -8.38
N PHE A 222 6.31 -9.32 -7.83
CA PHE A 222 7.22 -10.12 -6.99
C PHE A 222 8.44 -10.64 -7.75
N GLY A 223 8.30 -10.99 -9.02
CA GLY A 223 9.43 -11.38 -9.86
C GLY A 223 10.39 -10.21 -10.09
N ASN A 224 9.88 -9.02 -10.40
CA ASN A 224 10.71 -7.81 -10.52
C ASN A 224 11.43 -7.50 -9.21
N TRP A 225 10.73 -7.58 -8.07
CA TRP A 225 11.34 -7.42 -6.75
C TRP A 225 12.42 -8.47 -6.44
N ILE A 226 12.15 -9.76 -6.68
CA ILE A 226 13.13 -10.84 -6.46
C ILE A 226 14.38 -10.65 -7.32
N GLU A 227 14.26 -10.14 -8.55
CA GLU A 227 15.44 -9.82 -9.36
C GLU A 227 16.28 -8.70 -8.74
N ASN A 228 15.67 -7.68 -8.14
CA ASN A 228 16.41 -6.63 -7.44
C ASN A 228 17.17 -7.20 -6.24
N VAL A 229 16.52 -8.07 -5.46
CA VAL A 229 17.18 -8.78 -4.34
C VAL A 229 18.34 -9.64 -4.86
N LYS A 230 18.12 -10.36 -5.96
CA LYS A 230 19.14 -11.20 -6.59
C LYS A 230 20.35 -10.37 -7.04
N GLN A 231 20.12 -9.20 -7.63
CA GLN A 231 21.16 -8.25 -8.04
C GLN A 231 21.92 -7.67 -6.85
N SER A 232 21.21 -7.18 -5.83
CA SER A 232 21.82 -6.64 -4.60
C SER A 232 22.72 -7.68 -3.92
N ARG A 233 22.30 -8.95 -3.96
CA ARG A 233 23.06 -10.05 -3.39
C ARG A 233 24.18 -10.59 -4.30
N GLY A 234 24.23 -10.20 -5.57
CA GLY A 234 25.16 -10.76 -6.56
C GLY A 234 24.90 -12.25 -6.87
N ALA A 235 23.68 -12.74 -6.69
CA ALA A 235 23.30 -14.12 -7.00
C ALA A 235 23.07 -14.29 -8.52
N ALA A 236 23.54 -15.38 -9.12
CA ALA A 236 23.34 -15.64 -10.55
C ALA A 236 21.97 -16.29 -10.84
N SER A 237 21.50 -17.14 -9.92
CA SER A 237 20.29 -17.93 -10.06
C SER A 237 19.39 -17.88 -8.81
N TYR A 238 18.17 -18.42 -8.94
CA TYR A 238 17.28 -18.62 -7.79
C TYR A 238 17.82 -19.66 -6.81
N PHE A 239 18.53 -20.67 -7.32
CA PHE A 239 19.25 -21.63 -6.51
C PHE A 239 20.27 -20.94 -5.60
N ASP A 240 21.11 -20.06 -6.15
CA ASP A 240 22.10 -19.31 -5.37
C ASP A 240 21.44 -18.40 -4.33
N LEU A 241 20.30 -17.79 -4.69
CA LEU A 241 19.54 -16.93 -3.79
C LEU A 241 18.95 -17.71 -2.60
N CYS A 242 18.62 -19.00 -2.77
CA CYS A 242 18.06 -19.85 -1.72
C CYS A 242 19.11 -20.52 -0.82
N ALA A 243 20.40 -20.52 -1.17
CA ALA A 243 21.44 -21.29 -0.47
C ALA A 243 21.66 -20.84 1.00
N ALA A 244 21.54 -19.55 1.28
CA ALA A 244 21.53 -18.93 2.62
C ALA A 244 20.86 -17.54 2.49
N SER A 245 20.84 -16.68 3.50
CA SER A 245 20.69 -15.21 3.38
C SER A 245 22.06 -14.52 3.44
N ALA A 246 22.12 -13.20 3.26
CA ALA A 246 23.39 -12.47 3.29
C ALA A 246 24.04 -12.47 4.69
N ASP A 247 23.23 -12.62 5.75
CA ASP A 247 23.69 -12.84 7.13
C ASP A 247 24.07 -14.30 7.46
N GLY A 248 24.00 -15.22 6.49
CA GLY A 248 24.33 -16.64 6.67
C GLY A 248 23.20 -17.51 7.23
N THR A 249 22.01 -16.94 7.49
CA THR A 249 20.85 -17.72 7.96
C THR A 249 20.31 -18.63 6.86
N LEU A 250 19.90 -19.84 7.20
CA LEU A 250 19.24 -20.73 6.23
C LEU A 250 17.81 -20.25 5.93
N LEU A 251 17.47 -20.19 4.63
CA LEU A 251 16.15 -19.82 4.17
C LEU A 251 15.19 -21.02 4.25
N PRO A 252 13.95 -20.84 4.75
CA PRO A 252 13.01 -21.96 4.96
C PRO A 252 12.25 -22.36 3.69
N PHE A 253 12.82 -22.14 2.50
CA PHE A 253 12.17 -22.41 1.21
C PHE A 253 13.21 -22.68 0.11
N ASP A 254 12.76 -23.35 -0.94
CA ASP A 254 13.58 -23.74 -2.09
C ASP A 254 13.33 -22.85 -3.33
N GLU A 255 14.09 -23.12 -4.40
CA GLU A 255 13.94 -22.44 -5.69
C GLU A 255 12.52 -22.58 -6.28
N ASN A 256 11.89 -23.74 -6.13
CA ASN A 256 10.53 -23.96 -6.64
C ASN A 256 9.53 -23.01 -5.99
N ARG A 257 9.64 -22.81 -4.68
CA ARG A 257 8.80 -21.85 -3.96
C ARG A 257 9.08 -20.42 -4.41
N LEU A 258 10.34 -20.05 -4.56
CA LEU A 258 10.74 -18.73 -5.02
C LEU A 258 10.19 -18.43 -6.43
N SER A 259 10.25 -19.40 -7.34
CA SER A 259 9.70 -19.31 -8.70
C SER A 259 8.17 -19.15 -8.72
N LYS A 260 7.45 -19.83 -7.80
CA LYS A 260 6.00 -19.65 -7.63
C LYS A 260 5.64 -18.22 -7.19
N TRP A 261 6.41 -17.63 -6.29
CA TRP A 261 6.22 -16.22 -5.91
C TRP A 261 6.58 -15.28 -7.06
N ALA A 262 7.74 -15.49 -7.70
CA ALA A 262 8.22 -14.67 -8.82
C ALA A 262 7.26 -14.65 -10.02
N SER A 263 6.48 -15.71 -10.22
CA SER A 263 5.47 -15.80 -11.29
C SER A 263 4.09 -15.25 -10.90
N GLY A 264 3.85 -14.94 -9.62
CA GLY A 264 2.52 -14.60 -9.10
C GLY A 264 1.58 -15.80 -9.02
N GLY A 265 2.13 -17.00 -8.82
CA GLY A 265 1.37 -18.21 -8.50
C GLY A 265 0.82 -18.17 -7.07
N GLU A 266 1.57 -17.57 -6.15
CA GLU A 266 1.24 -17.43 -4.74
C GLU A 266 1.65 -16.06 -4.20
N LEU A 267 1.00 -15.60 -3.13
CA LEU A 267 1.36 -14.38 -2.44
C LEU A 267 2.67 -14.59 -1.66
N LEU A 268 3.67 -13.75 -1.93
CA LEU A 268 4.95 -13.74 -1.20
C LEU A 268 4.74 -13.18 0.22
N PRO A 269 4.97 -13.96 1.30
CA PRO A 269 4.87 -13.45 2.65
C PRO A 269 5.95 -12.41 2.95
N LEU A 270 5.57 -11.31 3.62
CA LEU A 270 6.47 -10.24 4.04
C LEU A 270 7.58 -10.77 4.95
N ALA A 271 7.24 -11.66 5.89
CA ALA A 271 8.24 -12.25 6.79
C ALA A 271 9.32 -13.06 6.04
N LEU A 272 8.96 -13.72 4.93
CA LEU A 272 9.91 -14.46 4.11
C LEU A 272 10.69 -13.53 3.17
N GLY A 273 10.06 -12.47 2.67
CA GLY A 273 10.76 -11.40 1.96
C GLY A 273 11.81 -10.70 2.83
N GLY A 274 11.48 -10.42 4.11
CA GLY A 274 12.42 -9.87 5.09
C GLY A 274 13.63 -10.78 5.33
N ARG A 275 13.45 -12.10 5.29
CA ARG A 275 14.57 -13.05 5.37
C ARG A 275 15.45 -13.06 4.11
N LEU A 276 14.86 -12.86 2.92
CA LEU A 276 15.62 -12.79 1.67
C LEU A 276 16.60 -11.61 1.64
N ILE A 277 16.22 -10.50 2.27
CA ILE A 277 17.00 -9.26 2.29
C ILE A 277 17.83 -9.08 3.57
N ALA A 278 17.74 -10.03 4.51
CA ALA A 278 18.45 -9.95 5.78
C ALA A 278 19.97 -9.93 5.55
N GLY A 279 20.64 -8.94 6.15
CA GLY A 279 22.08 -8.72 6.02
C GLY A 279 22.51 -7.88 4.81
N LEU A 280 21.59 -7.48 3.92
CA LEU A 280 21.93 -6.59 2.80
C LEU A 280 21.99 -5.12 3.23
N PRO A 281 22.90 -4.31 2.66
CA PRO A 281 23.04 -2.89 3.00
C PRO A 281 21.82 -2.05 2.59
N ASP A 282 21.12 -2.46 1.52
CA ASP A 282 19.93 -1.83 0.98
C ASP A 282 18.61 -2.48 1.45
N ALA A 283 18.67 -3.35 2.46
CA ALA A 283 17.48 -4.04 2.99
C ALA A 283 16.30 -3.11 3.31
N PRO A 284 16.46 -1.92 3.92
CA PRO A 284 15.32 -1.03 4.16
C PRO A 284 14.64 -0.53 2.88
N ALA A 285 15.38 -0.32 1.80
CA ALA A 285 14.83 0.07 0.51
C ALA A 285 14.09 -1.12 -0.13
N LEU A 286 14.72 -2.29 -0.15
CA LEU A 286 14.11 -3.52 -0.66
C LEU A 286 12.86 -3.94 0.12
N GLU A 287 12.80 -3.65 1.42
CA GLU A 287 11.58 -3.88 2.22
C GLU A 287 10.43 -2.98 1.75
N LEU A 288 10.71 -1.71 1.48
CA LEU A 288 9.72 -0.80 0.92
C LEU A 288 9.25 -1.24 -0.48
N ASP A 289 10.19 -1.66 -1.33
CA ASP A 289 9.88 -2.21 -2.64
C ASP A 289 8.99 -3.45 -2.55
N LEU A 290 9.15 -4.25 -1.50
CA LEU A 290 8.29 -5.43 -1.28
C LEU A 290 6.86 -5.01 -0.94
N TYR A 291 6.66 -4.00 -0.09
CA TYR A 291 5.34 -3.44 0.18
C TYR A 291 4.72 -2.87 -1.10
N ALA A 292 5.51 -2.14 -1.90
CA ALA A 292 5.06 -1.63 -3.20
C ALA A 292 4.70 -2.75 -4.17
N ALA A 293 5.54 -3.77 -4.32
CA ALA A 293 5.28 -4.94 -5.17
C ALA A 293 4.00 -5.68 -4.75
N ARG A 294 3.73 -5.82 -3.45
CA ARG A 294 2.48 -6.38 -2.93
C ARG A 294 1.26 -5.52 -3.25
N ALA A 295 1.36 -4.20 -3.08
CA ALA A 295 0.29 -3.28 -3.40
C ALA A 295 0.01 -3.26 -4.92
N ILE A 296 1.04 -3.27 -5.77
CA ILE A 296 0.90 -3.40 -7.22
C ILE A 296 0.25 -4.74 -7.56
N ALA A 297 0.72 -5.85 -6.99
CA ALA A 297 0.12 -7.17 -7.22
C ALA A 297 -1.36 -7.22 -6.82
N PHE A 298 -1.74 -6.56 -5.72
CA PHE A 298 -3.14 -6.41 -5.32
C PHE A 298 -3.95 -5.60 -6.34
N VAL A 299 -3.41 -4.48 -6.84
CA VAL A 299 -4.05 -3.68 -7.89
C VAL A 299 -4.25 -4.52 -9.16
N LEU A 300 -3.25 -5.30 -9.58
CA LEU A 300 -3.38 -6.20 -10.73
C LEU A 300 -4.50 -7.23 -10.53
N ASP A 301 -4.53 -7.87 -9.36
CA ASP A 301 -5.54 -8.86 -9.02
C ASP A 301 -6.95 -8.24 -8.97
N LEU A 302 -7.09 -7.02 -8.45
CA LEU A 302 -8.32 -6.24 -8.45
C LEU A 302 -8.78 -5.89 -9.88
N VAL A 303 -7.89 -5.37 -10.73
CA VAL A 303 -8.21 -5.02 -12.12
C VAL A 303 -8.69 -6.26 -12.87
N ILE A 304 -7.96 -7.37 -12.75
CA ILE A 304 -8.34 -8.64 -13.37
C ILE A 304 -9.67 -9.12 -12.78
N ALA A 305 -9.89 -9.01 -11.47
CA ALA A 305 -11.13 -9.45 -10.83
C ALA A 305 -12.36 -8.61 -11.23
N ALA A 306 -12.17 -7.31 -11.41
CA ALA A 306 -13.25 -6.35 -11.66
C ALA A 306 -13.52 -6.09 -13.14
N THR A 307 -12.62 -6.50 -14.06
CA THR A 307 -12.87 -6.39 -15.50
C THR A 307 -14.08 -7.24 -15.90
N PRO A 308 -15.15 -6.63 -16.48
CA PRO A 308 -16.35 -7.34 -16.90
C PRO A 308 -16.08 -8.46 -17.92
N GLY A 309 -16.99 -9.43 -17.98
CA GLY A 309 -16.94 -10.54 -18.95
C GLY A 309 -16.74 -11.91 -18.30
N ALA A 310 -16.93 -12.98 -19.08
CA ALA A 310 -16.78 -14.35 -18.58
C ALA A 310 -15.31 -14.75 -18.40
N THR A 311 -14.45 -14.34 -19.35
CA THR A 311 -13.04 -14.71 -19.36
C THR A 311 -12.19 -13.64 -18.67
N ALA A 312 -11.30 -14.06 -17.78
CA ALA A 312 -10.35 -13.15 -17.16
C ALA A 312 -9.37 -12.55 -18.19
N PRO A 313 -9.07 -11.24 -18.14
CA PRO A 313 -8.04 -10.67 -19.00
C PRO A 313 -6.67 -11.28 -18.68
N LYS A 314 -5.79 -11.31 -19.69
CA LYS A 314 -4.41 -11.77 -19.50
C LYS A 314 -3.68 -10.84 -18.53
N ARG A 315 -2.93 -11.40 -17.57
CA ARG A 315 -2.11 -10.65 -16.60
C ARG A 315 -1.27 -9.57 -17.27
N LYS A 316 -0.57 -9.92 -18.34
CA LYS A 316 0.31 -8.99 -19.08
C LYS A 316 -0.43 -7.74 -19.56
N THR A 317 -1.68 -7.86 -20.01
CA THR A 317 -2.50 -6.73 -20.46
C THR A 317 -2.90 -5.83 -19.29
N ALA A 318 -3.38 -6.41 -18.19
CA ALA A 318 -3.70 -5.63 -16.99
C ALA A 318 -2.46 -4.94 -16.42
N GLN A 319 -1.33 -5.64 -16.40
CA GLN A 319 -0.08 -5.12 -15.87
C GLN A 319 0.53 -4.03 -16.73
N ASP A 320 0.49 -4.15 -18.05
CA ASP A 320 0.89 -3.10 -18.97
C ASP A 320 0.05 -1.83 -18.79
N MET A 321 -1.27 -1.96 -18.62
CA MET A 321 -2.14 -0.83 -18.30
C MET A 321 -1.74 -0.15 -16.97
N ILE A 322 -1.51 -0.94 -15.91
CA ILE A 322 -1.09 -0.42 -14.60
C ILE A 322 0.30 0.22 -14.64
N PHE A 323 1.24 -0.40 -15.36
CA PHE A 323 2.59 0.11 -15.55
C PHE A 323 2.58 1.48 -16.25
N ARG A 324 1.84 1.61 -17.36
CA ARG A 324 1.68 2.89 -18.06
C ARG A 324 1.04 3.92 -17.14
N ARG A 325 0.04 3.55 -16.34
CA ARG A 325 -0.59 4.48 -15.40
C ARG A 325 0.37 4.95 -14.32
N LEU A 326 1.13 4.03 -13.73
CA LEU A 326 2.16 4.37 -12.73
C LEU A 326 3.20 5.32 -13.31
N ARG A 327 3.63 5.10 -14.56
CA ARG A 327 4.54 6.03 -15.25
C ARG A 327 3.90 7.41 -15.43
N THR A 328 2.65 7.50 -15.88
CA THR A 328 1.94 8.80 -15.97
C THR A 328 1.86 9.49 -14.60
N LEU A 329 1.50 8.76 -13.55
CA LEU A 329 1.42 9.31 -12.18
C LEU A 329 2.79 9.72 -11.64
N HIS A 330 3.84 8.99 -11.99
CA HIS A 330 5.23 9.33 -11.71
C HIS A 330 5.62 10.65 -12.37
N ASP A 331 5.36 10.79 -13.67
CA ASP A 331 5.69 11.99 -14.43
C ASP A 331 4.93 13.21 -13.85
N HIS A 332 3.66 13.03 -13.48
CA HIS A 332 2.88 14.02 -12.74
C HIS A 332 3.53 14.42 -11.40
N ALA A 333 4.02 13.44 -10.64
CA ALA A 333 4.68 13.69 -9.36
C ALA A 333 6.00 14.47 -9.54
N ILE A 334 6.81 14.12 -10.55
CA ILE A 334 8.03 14.86 -10.90
C ILE A 334 7.70 16.29 -11.29
N LEU A 335 6.72 16.50 -12.19
CA LEU A 335 6.29 17.84 -12.59
C LEU A 335 5.85 18.67 -11.38
N PHE A 336 5.13 18.06 -10.45
CA PHE A 336 4.72 18.73 -9.22
C PHE A 336 5.90 19.11 -8.33
N ILE A 337 6.84 18.19 -8.10
CA ILE A 337 8.04 18.45 -7.29
C ILE A 337 8.83 19.62 -7.86
N ARG A 338 9.06 19.61 -9.18
CA ARG A 338 9.80 20.68 -9.89
C ARG A 338 9.06 22.02 -9.81
N ALA A 339 7.74 22.03 -10.00
CA ALA A 339 6.93 23.24 -9.88
C ALA A 339 6.93 23.81 -8.44
N ALA A 340 6.89 22.92 -7.43
CA ALA A 340 6.96 23.32 -6.02
C ALA A 340 8.34 23.89 -5.65
N GLN A 341 9.42 23.27 -6.12
CA GLN A 341 10.79 23.76 -5.93
C GLN A 341 10.98 25.15 -6.56
N LYS A 342 10.49 25.34 -7.80
CA LYS A 342 10.51 26.65 -8.48
C LYS A 342 9.80 27.73 -7.66
N LYS A 343 8.57 27.47 -7.20
CA LYS A 343 7.81 28.41 -6.35
C LYS A 343 8.50 28.71 -5.03
N ALA A 344 9.17 27.72 -4.42
CA ALA A 344 9.92 27.93 -3.19
C ALA A 344 11.14 28.82 -3.42
N GLN A 345 11.86 28.63 -4.53
CA GLN A 345 12.98 29.48 -4.94
C GLN A 345 12.52 30.92 -5.22
N GLU A 346 11.45 31.12 -5.97
CA GLU A 346 10.88 32.45 -6.26
C GLU A 346 10.50 33.21 -4.97
N ARG A 347 9.96 32.50 -3.98
CA ARG A 347 9.64 33.09 -2.66
C ARG A 347 10.88 33.45 -1.86
N ALA A 348 11.95 32.67 -1.99
CA ALA A 348 13.22 32.92 -1.29
C ALA A 348 14.03 34.05 -1.92
N THR A 349 13.97 34.21 -3.25
CA THR A 349 14.75 35.21 -4.00
C THR A 349 14.00 36.52 -4.27
N GLY A 350 12.67 36.54 -4.12
CA GLY A 350 11.83 37.71 -4.41
C GLY A 350 11.76 38.08 -5.90
N GLN A 351 12.29 37.23 -6.78
CA GLN A 351 12.29 37.43 -8.24
C GLN A 351 11.71 36.19 -8.93
N PRO A 352 10.90 36.36 -10.00
CA PRO A 352 10.41 35.24 -10.80
C PRO A 352 11.59 34.49 -11.42
N VAL A 353 11.59 33.15 -11.31
CA VAL A 353 12.62 32.31 -11.93
C VAL A 353 12.25 32.17 -13.41
N VAL A 354 12.92 32.96 -14.25
CA VAL A 354 12.79 32.89 -15.70
C VAL A 354 13.42 31.57 -16.15
N SER A 355 12.59 30.70 -16.72
CA SER A 355 12.98 29.43 -17.34
C SER A 355 13.36 29.65 -18.79
#